data_AF-A0A1G9EY12-F1
#
_entry.id   AF-A0A1G9EY12-F1
#
_cell.length_a   1.000
_cell.length_b   1.000
_cell.length_c   1.000
_cell.angle_alpha   90.00
_cell.angle_beta   90.00
_cell.angle_gamma   90.00
#
_symmetry.space_group_name_H-M   'P 1'
#
loop_
_entity.id
_entity.type
_entity.pdbx_description
1 polymer ?
#
loop_
_entity_poly.entity_id
_entity_poly.type
_entity_poly.pdbx_seq_one_letter_code
_entity_poly.pdbx_strand_id
1 'polypeptide(L)'
;FGKSVSVSGDIALMGAEGEDEGGSSAGAAYLYNVTSSGKSVFVVDTQPSGTVVSIDCCTKKVRTKAEIQDLYRSVSLDSMLGSQVYEFNATVTSGKVAYFCFNSSSLGERKAGDVNLFKLFTDKASKKFTYSQDKVPSKEGYFWITDEANSGQYMDPNMILTGAQTYTINYSVKDNGDYDANAILGKITDPVVPGTSSSGDGGCVLSPNGNGSMELAGLFIVALLAALLRIPALRKKFSFI
;
A
#
# COMPACT_ATOMS: atom_id res chain seq x y z
N PHE A 1 -36.82 4.42 -9.42
CA PHE A 1 -35.48 4.85 -8.94
C PHE A 1 -34.68 5.45 -10.11
N GLY A 2 -33.91 6.52 -9.88
CA GLY A 2 -33.06 7.16 -10.90
C GLY A 2 -33.78 8.05 -11.92
N LYS A 3 -35.02 8.50 -11.62
CA LYS A 3 -35.84 9.34 -12.52
C LYS A 3 -35.27 10.76 -12.68
N SER A 4 -34.64 11.26 -11.62
CA SER A 4 -33.91 12.53 -11.59
C SER A 4 -32.56 12.31 -10.89
N VAL A 5 -31.49 12.88 -11.45
CA VAL A 5 -30.14 12.75 -10.92
C VAL A 5 -29.50 14.13 -10.89
N SER A 6 -28.90 14.49 -9.77
CA SER A 6 -28.07 15.69 -9.63
C SER A 6 -26.75 15.31 -8.99
N VAL A 7 -25.66 15.85 -9.51
CA VAL A 7 -24.31 15.61 -8.99
C VAL A 7 -23.68 16.96 -8.70
N SER A 8 -23.16 17.12 -7.48
CA SER A 8 -22.40 18.31 -7.07
C SER A 8 -21.25 17.89 -6.18
N GLY A 9 -20.02 18.10 -6.68
CA GLY A 9 -18.81 17.62 -6.04
C GLY A 9 -18.83 16.11 -5.82
N ASP A 10 -18.73 15.71 -4.56
CA ASP A 10 -18.63 14.33 -4.11
C ASP A 10 -19.99 13.68 -3.79
N ILE A 11 -21.09 14.39 -4.06
CA ILE A 11 -22.43 13.98 -3.68
C ILE A 11 -23.27 13.80 -4.94
N ALA A 12 -23.91 12.65 -5.06
CA ALA A 12 -24.97 12.40 -6.02
C ALA A 12 -26.31 12.25 -5.31
N LEU A 13 -27.31 12.99 -5.75
CA LEU A 13 -28.68 12.86 -5.30
C LEU A 13 -29.49 12.16 -6.39
N MET A 14 -30.14 11.05 -6.06
CA MET A 14 -31.00 10.30 -6.98
C MET A 14 -32.44 10.26 -6.47
N GLY A 15 -33.36 10.73 -7.31
CA GLY A 15 -34.79 10.66 -7.07
C GLY A 15 -35.37 9.29 -7.40
N ALA A 16 -36.22 8.78 -6.52
CA ALA A 16 -37.09 7.64 -6.72
C ALA A 16 -38.55 8.10 -6.64
N GLU A 17 -39.04 8.63 -7.76
CA GLU A 17 -40.46 8.91 -7.95
C GLU A 17 -41.28 7.62 -7.78
N GLY A 18 -42.35 7.67 -6.99
CA GLY A 18 -43.21 6.51 -6.71
C GLY A 18 -42.63 5.50 -5.69
N GLU A 19 -41.66 5.92 -4.89
CA GLU A 19 -41.19 5.13 -3.74
C GLU A 19 -42.26 5.16 -2.64
N ASP A 20 -42.60 3.98 -2.10
CA ASP A 20 -43.80 3.75 -1.29
C ASP A 20 -43.50 3.42 0.19
N GLU A 21 -42.23 3.42 0.64
CA GLU A 21 -41.86 3.20 2.05
C GLU A 21 -42.52 4.24 2.99
N GLY A 22 -42.77 5.45 2.49
CA GLY A 22 -43.45 6.53 3.21
C GLY A 22 -44.96 6.65 2.96
N GLY A 23 -45.55 5.79 2.13
CA GLY A 23 -46.95 5.88 1.68
C GLY A 23 -47.08 5.92 0.15
N SER A 24 -48.30 5.73 -0.37
CA SER A 24 -48.51 5.59 -1.83
C SER A 24 -48.06 6.82 -2.62
N SER A 25 -47.18 6.60 -3.58
CA SER A 25 -46.53 7.62 -4.41
C SER A 25 -45.78 8.69 -3.62
N ALA A 26 -45.32 8.40 -2.40
CA ALA A 26 -44.64 9.38 -1.54
C ALA A 26 -43.35 9.90 -2.20
N GLY A 27 -42.63 9.02 -2.89
CA GLY A 27 -41.35 9.32 -3.50
C GLY A 27 -40.23 9.45 -2.47
N ALA A 28 -39.00 9.14 -2.89
CA ALA A 28 -37.83 9.25 -2.05
C ALA A 28 -36.68 9.95 -2.80
N ALA A 29 -35.73 10.47 -2.05
CA ALA A 29 -34.46 10.96 -2.57
C ALA A 29 -33.32 10.28 -1.80
N TYR A 30 -32.41 9.68 -2.54
CA TYR A 30 -31.26 8.98 -1.99
C TYR A 30 -30.01 9.82 -2.19
N LEU A 31 -29.26 10.04 -1.11
CA LEU A 31 -27.99 10.74 -1.11
C LEU A 31 -26.84 9.73 -1.15
N TYR A 32 -26.03 9.80 -2.19
CA TYR A 32 -24.84 8.97 -2.38
C TYR A 32 -23.59 9.81 -2.28
N ASN A 33 -22.59 9.31 -1.57
CA ASN A 33 -21.24 9.84 -1.64
C ASN A 33 -20.49 9.14 -2.78
N VAL A 34 -20.22 9.84 -3.87
CA VAL A 34 -19.56 9.33 -5.09
C VAL A 34 -18.03 9.45 -5.06
N THR A 35 -17.44 9.80 -3.91
CA THR A 35 -15.97 9.87 -3.70
C THR A 35 -15.20 8.62 -4.11
N SER A 36 -15.87 7.47 -4.23
CA SER A 36 -15.22 6.17 -4.41
C SER A 36 -14.81 5.86 -5.86
N SER A 37 -15.37 6.53 -6.87
CA SER A 37 -15.19 6.08 -8.28
C SER A 37 -13.97 6.68 -8.99
N GLY A 38 -13.12 7.44 -8.29
CA GLY A 38 -11.93 8.02 -8.91
C GLY A 38 -10.87 8.58 -7.95
N LYS A 39 -11.17 8.71 -6.64
CA LYS A 39 -10.16 9.18 -5.68
C LYS A 39 -9.23 8.05 -5.28
N SER A 40 -7.93 8.30 -5.43
CA SER A 40 -6.89 7.33 -5.09
C SER A 40 -6.36 7.47 -3.70
N VAL A 41 -6.45 8.68 -3.16
CA VAL A 41 -5.95 9.10 -1.85
C VAL A 41 -7.04 9.95 -1.20
N PHE A 42 -7.17 9.83 0.11
CA PHE A 42 -8.15 10.51 0.95
C PHE A 42 -7.43 11.23 2.12
N VAL A 43 -8.10 12.23 2.68
CA VAL A 43 -7.64 12.89 3.92
C VAL A 43 -8.10 12.01 5.08
N VAL A 44 -7.24 11.79 6.08
CA VAL A 44 -7.64 11.09 7.30
C VAL A 44 -8.52 12.03 8.13
N ASP A 45 -9.67 11.55 8.59
CA ASP A 45 -10.66 12.37 9.33
C ASP A 45 -10.07 13.02 10.59
N THR A 46 -9.16 12.31 11.26
CA THR A 46 -8.45 12.82 12.43
C THR A 46 -7.09 13.38 12.01
N GLN A 47 -6.95 14.70 11.96
CA GLN A 47 -5.69 15.41 11.67
C GLN A 47 -4.99 15.88 12.95
N PRO A 48 -3.67 16.15 12.92
CA PRO A 48 -2.96 16.80 14.02
C PRO A 48 -3.55 18.18 14.31
N SER A 49 -3.54 18.58 15.59
CA SER A 49 -4.11 19.86 16.02
C SER A 49 -3.57 21.05 15.22
N GLY A 50 -4.50 21.85 14.69
CA GLY A 50 -4.18 23.03 13.88
C GLY A 50 -3.76 22.72 12.44
N THR A 51 -4.03 21.50 11.95
CA THR A 51 -3.80 21.12 10.54
C THR A 51 -5.12 21.05 9.80
N VAL A 52 -5.25 21.83 8.74
CA VAL A 52 -6.32 21.73 7.75
C VAL A 52 -5.73 21.25 6.43
N VAL A 53 -6.42 20.30 5.79
CA VAL A 53 -5.97 19.62 4.58
C VAL A 53 -7.14 19.53 3.59
N SER A 54 -6.87 19.80 2.32
CA SER A 54 -7.77 19.50 1.21
C SER A 54 -7.02 18.82 0.07
N ILE A 55 -7.60 17.76 -0.50
CA ILE A 55 -7.03 17.13 -1.71
C ILE A 55 -7.57 17.85 -2.93
N ASP A 56 -6.68 18.44 -3.71
CA ASP A 56 -7.02 19.23 -4.89
C ASP A 56 -7.19 18.34 -6.12
N CYS A 57 -6.32 17.32 -6.25
CA CYS A 57 -6.49 16.26 -7.24
C CYS A 57 -5.75 14.99 -6.80
N CYS A 58 -6.18 13.85 -7.33
CA CYS A 58 -5.53 12.58 -7.09
C CYS A 58 -5.59 11.72 -8.35
N THR A 59 -4.58 10.88 -8.55
CA THR A 59 -4.43 10.06 -9.74
C THR A 59 -3.75 8.75 -9.35
N LYS A 60 -4.24 7.63 -9.90
CA LYS A 60 -3.52 6.34 -9.86
C LYS A 60 -2.77 6.18 -11.17
N LYS A 61 -1.47 5.88 -11.10
CA LYS A 61 -0.70 5.48 -12.27
C LYS A 61 -0.32 4.01 -12.15
N VAL A 62 -0.64 3.22 -13.17
CA VAL A 62 -0.12 1.86 -13.27
C VAL A 62 1.31 1.94 -13.78
N ARG A 63 2.25 1.39 -13.01
CA ARG A 63 3.68 1.34 -13.32
C ARG A 63 4.24 -0.01 -12.89
N THR A 64 5.23 -0.47 -13.62
CA THR A 64 6.05 -1.63 -13.25
C THR A 64 7.20 -1.21 -12.36
N LYS A 65 7.81 -2.18 -11.66
CA LYS A 65 9.00 -1.95 -10.82
C LYS A 65 10.14 -1.32 -11.63
N ALA A 66 10.38 -1.82 -12.84
CA ALA A 66 11.44 -1.33 -13.71
C ALA A 66 11.22 0.14 -14.10
N GLU A 67 9.99 0.52 -14.48
CA GLU A 67 9.66 1.92 -14.79
C GLU A 67 9.83 2.83 -13.57
N ILE A 68 9.51 2.36 -12.37
CA ILE A 68 9.73 3.14 -11.13
C ILE A 68 11.22 3.32 -10.86
N GLN A 69 12.04 2.28 -11.03
CA GLN A 69 13.48 2.34 -10.78
C GLN A 69 14.23 3.19 -11.82
N ASP A 70 13.71 3.30 -13.04
CA ASP A 70 14.25 4.16 -14.09
C ASP A 70 13.85 5.64 -13.90
N LEU A 71 12.59 5.88 -13.52
CA LEU A 71 12.04 7.23 -13.39
C LEU A 71 12.40 7.92 -12.06
N TYR A 72 12.50 7.17 -10.96
CA TYR A 72 12.70 7.71 -9.62
C TYR A 72 14.05 7.29 -9.05
N ARG A 73 14.73 8.22 -8.38
CA ARG A 73 16.12 8.00 -7.94
C ARG A 73 16.17 7.16 -6.66
N SER A 74 17.14 6.24 -6.60
CA SER A 74 17.50 5.45 -5.40
C SER A 74 16.35 4.66 -4.76
N VAL A 75 15.43 4.11 -5.57
CA VAL A 75 14.35 3.25 -5.07
C VAL A 75 14.88 1.86 -4.72
N SER A 76 15.15 1.63 -3.42
CA SER A 76 15.56 0.31 -2.90
C SER A 76 14.35 -0.57 -2.57
N LEU A 77 13.69 -1.06 -3.61
CA LEU A 77 12.47 -1.87 -3.53
C LEU A 77 12.73 -3.31 -4.00
N ASP A 78 12.42 -4.30 -3.17
CA ASP A 78 12.55 -5.71 -3.58
C ASP A 78 11.34 -6.16 -4.39
N SER A 79 10.14 -5.81 -3.94
CA SER A 79 8.89 -6.03 -4.68
C SER A 79 7.88 -4.93 -4.42
N MET A 80 7.12 -4.56 -5.45
CA MET A 80 5.93 -3.71 -5.29
C MET A 80 4.76 -4.55 -4.75
N LEU A 81 3.97 -3.99 -3.84
CA LEU A 81 2.72 -4.58 -3.37
C LEU A 81 1.57 -4.03 -4.20
N GLY A 82 1.46 -4.57 -5.42
CA GLY A 82 0.58 -4.07 -6.48
C GLY A 82 1.37 -3.39 -7.60
N SER A 83 0.66 -2.80 -8.55
CA SER A 83 1.23 -2.08 -9.70
C SER A 83 0.86 -0.60 -9.73
N GLN A 84 0.27 -0.10 -8.64
CA GLN A 84 -0.28 1.25 -8.56
C GLN A 84 0.69 2.19 -7.81
N VAL A 85 1.02 3.31 -8.44
CA VAL A 85 1.60 4.47 -7.79
C VAL A 85 0.46 5.44 -7.49
N TYR A 86 0.35 5.81 -6.22
CA TYR A 86 -0.66 6.73 -5.74
C TYR A 86 -0.07 8.13 -5.76
N GLU A 87 -0.56 8.98 -6.66
CA GLU A 87 -0.15 10.38 -6.78
C GLU A 87 -1.31 11.28 -6.38
N PHE A 88 -1.01 12.36 -5.65
CA PHE A 88 -2.01 13.36 -5.32
C PHE A 88 -1.35 14.73 -5.16
N ASN A 89 -2.16 15.77 -5.35
CA ASN A 89 -1.87 17.13 -4.94
C ASN A 89 -2.84 17.52 -3.82
N ALA A 90 -2.32 18.06 -2.73
CA ALA A 90 -3.12 18.54 -1.61
C ALA A 90 -2.65 19.91 -1.14
N THR A 91 -3.58 20.70 -0.63
CA THR A 91 -3.30 21.94 0.09
C THR A 91 -3.31 21.67 1.59
N VAL A 92 -2.25 22.09 2.29
CA VAL A 92 -2.05 21.84 3.73
C VAL A 92 -1.70 23.14 4.47
N THR A 93 -2.06 23.22 5.75
CA THR A 93 -1.60 24.31 6.62
C THR A 93 -0.07 24.32 6.70
N SER A 94 0.54 25.44 6.31
CA SER A 94 1.99 25.44 6.07
C SER A 94 2.83 25.07 7.30
N GLY A 95 3.83 24.22 7.08
CA GLY A 95 4.74 23.74 8.11
C GLY A 95 4.13 22.75 9.12
N LYS A 96 2.89 22.28 8.89
CA LYS A 96 2.23 21.26 9.71
C LYS A 96 2.31 19.87 9.07
N VAL A 97 2.20 18.86 9.92
CA VAL A 97 2.08 17.46 9.50
C VAL A 97 0.63 17.18 9.16
N ALA A 98 0.39 16.62 7.99
CA ALA A 98 -0.89 16.16 7.49
C ALA A 98 -0.89 14.63 7.36
N TYR A 99 -2.07 14.05 7.54
CA TYR A 99 -2.30 12.63 7.34
C TYR A 99 -3.16 12.36 6.11
N PHE A 100 -2.71 11.42 5.31
CA PHE A 100 -3.39 10.96 4.10
C PHE A 100 -3.54 9.45 4.17
N CYS A 101 -4.50 8.92 3.42
CA CYS A 101 -4.70 7.49 3.35
C CYS A 101 -5.15 7.01 1.98
N PHE A 102 -4.93 5.73 1.71
CA PHE A 102 -5.48 5.06 0.54
C PHE A 102 -5.76 3.60 0.83
N ASN A 103 -6.72 3.04 0.11
CA ASN A 103 -7.07 1.63 0.22
C ASN A 103 -6.22 0.78 -0.73
N SER A 104 -5.76 -0.37 -0.22
CA SER A 104 -5.03 -1.37 -0.98
C SER A 104 -5.52 -2.77 -0.65
N SER A 105 -5.93 -3.50 -1.69
CA SER A 105 -6.24 -4.94 -1.65
C SER A 105 -5.03 -5.80 -2.02
N SER A 106 -3.88 -5.17 -2.31
CA SER A 106 -2.67 -5.84 -2.82
C SER A 106 -1.61 -6.11 -1.75
N LEU A 107 -1.94 -5.94 -0.47
CA LEU A 107 -1.00 -6.21 0.62
C LEU A 107 -0.75 -7.72 0.77
N GLY A 108 -1.77 -8.54 0.54
CA GLY A 108 -1.68 -9.99 0.64
C GLY A 108 -1.46 -10.49 2.07
N GLU A 109 -1.28 -11.80 2.22
CA GLU A 109 -1.06 -12.43 3.52
C GLU A 109 0.41 -12.27 3.94
N ARG A 110 0.66 -11.38 4.91
CA ARG A 110 1.99 -11.07 5.46
C ARG A 110 1.86 -10.31 6.78
N LYS A 111 2.95 -10.17 7.53
CA LYS A 111 2.94 -9.30 8.71
C LYS A 111 2.77 -7.85 8.29
N ALA A 112 1.99 -7.08 9.04
CA ALA A 112 1.79 -5.66 8.75
C ALA A 112 3.13 -4.90 8.75
N GLY A 113 4.07 -5.27 9.62
CA GLY A 113 5.42 -4.70 9.68
C GLY A 113 6.33 -5.03 8.49
N ASP A 114 6.01 -6.05 7.69
CA ASP A 114 6.77 -6.38 6.47
C ASP A 114 6.34 -5.51 5.27
N VAL A 115 5.20 -4.82 5.39
CA VAL A 115 4.77 -3.80 4.43
C VAL A 115 5.70 -2.60 4.58
N ASN A 116 6.11 -2.03 3.46
CA ASN A 116 6.92 -0.83 3.39
C ASN A 116 6.25 0.17 2.47
N LEU A 117 6.23 1.44 2.87
CA LEU A 117 5.75 2.53 2.02
C LEU A 117 6.94 3.37 1.56
N PHE A 118 7.00 3.65 0.26
CA PHE A 118 8.08 4.43 -0.34
C PHE A 118 7.56 5.74 -0.89
N LYS A 119 8.24 6.83 -0.54
CA LYS A 119 8.11 8.14 -1.13
C LYS A 119 9.02 8.24 -2.34
N LEU A 120 8.43 8.51 -3.50
CA LEU A 120 9.17 8.57 -4.75
C LEU A 120 9.59 10.02 -5.05
N PHE A 121 10.84 10.20 -5.47
CA PHE A 121 11.39 11.49 -5.89
C PHE A 121 12.11 11.33 -7.23
N THR A 122 11.91 12.29 -8.14
CA THR A 122 12.57 12.32 -9.45
C THR A 122 13.90 13.10 -9.41
N ASP A 123 14.00 14.07 -8.51
CA ASP A 123 15.10 15.01 -8.38
C ASP A 123 16.13 14.57 -7.32
N LYS A 124 15.67 14.02 -6.19
CA LYS A 124 16.47 13.52 -5.06
C LYS A 124 16.23 12.04 -4.79
N ALA A 125 17.02 11.46 -3.87
CA ALA A 125 16.85 10.05 -3.48
C ALA A 125 15.47 9.80 -2.84
N SER A 126 14.75 8.80 -3.36
CA SER A 126 13.49 8.28 -2.81
C SER A 126 13.65 7.86 -1.36
N LYS A 127 12.61 8.07 -0.54
CA LYS A 127 12.64 7.79 0.90
C LYS A 127 11.69 6.68 1.26
N LYS A 128 11.96 6.00 2.38
CA LYS A 128 11.10 4.97 2.94
C LYS A 128 10.44 5.51 4.22
N PHE A 129 9.13 5.33 4.34
CA PHE A 129 8.41 5.65 5.57
C PHE A 129 8.66 4.58 6.64
N THR A 130 8.57 4.98 7.91
CA THR A 130 8.72 4.09 9.07
C THR A 130 7.35 3.64 9.56
N TYR A 131 7.16 2.35 9.87
CA TYR A 131 5.91 1.88 10.45
C TYR A 131 5.73 2.51 11.84
N SER A 132 4.62 3.21 12.07
CA SER A 132 4.35 3.95 13.30
C SER A 132 3.98 3.01 14.45
N GLN A 133 4.61 3.19 15.61
CA GLN A 133 4.19 2.53 16.86
C GLN A 133 3.06 3.29 17.56
N ASP A 134 3.04 4.62 17.43
CA ASP A 134 2.16 5.49 18.22
C ASP A 134 0.76 5.69 17.61
N LYS A 135 0.43 4.93 16.55
CA LYS A 135 -0.85 4.94 15.79
C LYS A 135 -1.21 6.27 15.10
N VAL A 136 -0.76 7.41 15.65
CA VAL A 136 -1.00 8.78 15.17
C VAL A 136 0.30 9.58 15.39
N PRO A 137 1.28 9.44 14.48
CA PRO A 137 2.63 9.95 14.70
C PRO A 137 2.67 11.48 14.65
N SER A 138 3.24 12.14 15.66
CA SER A 138 3.39 13.61 15.70
C SER A 138 4.41 14.17 14.69
N LYS A 139 5.12 13.29 13.97
CA LYS A 139 6.16 13.60 13.00
C LYS A 139 5.79 13.07 11.61
N GLU A 140 6.37 13.66 10.58
CA GLU A 140 6.30 13.15 9.20
C GLU A 140 7.15 11.89 9.01
N GLY A 141 6.94 11.20 7.89
CA GLY A 141 7.75 10.05 7.50
C GLY A 141 7.33 8.74 8.17
N TYR A 142 6.13 8.70 8.75
CA TYR A 142 5.56 7.50 9.34
C TYR A 142 4.33 7.04 8.56
N PHE A 143 4.07 5.73 8.60
CA PHE A 143 2.84 5.14 8.07
C PHE A 143 2.29 4.07 9.00
N TRP A 144 1.01 3.77 8.91
CA TRP A 144 0.36 2.71 9.67
C TRP A 144 -0.80 2.12 8.87
N ILE A 145 -1.23 0.92 9.24
CA ILE A 145 -2.31 0.21 8.55
C ILE A 145 -3.52 0.10 9.48
N THR A 146 -4.71 0.24 8.90
CA THR A 146 -5.99 0.01 9.57
C THR A 146 -6.89 -0.90 8.75
N ASP A 147 -8.06 -1.21 9.29
CA ASP A 147 -9.17 -1.83 8.56
C ASP A 147 -9.61 -1.00 7.35
N GLU A 148 -10.36 -1.64 6.43
CA GLU A 148 -10.85 -1.03 5.18
C GLU A 148 -11.65 0.26 5.37
N ALA A 149 -12.39 0.35 6.47
CA ALA A 149 -13.22 1.51 6.80
C ALA A 149 -12.41 2.65 7.44
N ASN A 150 -11.10 2.45 7.68
CA ASN A 150 -10.25 3.37 8.43
C ASN A 150 -10.85 3.78 9.78
N SER A 151 -11.48 2.84 10.49
CA SER A 151 -12.25 3.10 11.71
C SER A 151 -11.38 3.34 12.96
N GLY A 152 -10.06 3.49 12.78
CA GLY A 152 -9.08 3.57 13.85
C GLY A 152 -8.61 2.22 14.38
N GLN A 153 -9.06 1.10 13.80
CA GLN A 153 -8.57 -0.23 14.12
C GLN A 153 -7.15 -0.40 13.58
N TYR A 154 -6.17 -0.06 14.41
CA TYR A 154 -4.76 -0.16 14.08
C TYR A 154 -4.28 -1.61 13.98
N MET A 155 -3.55 -1.93 12.91
CA MET A 155 -2.90 -3.22 12.71
C MET A 155 -1.51 -3.24 13.35
N ASP A 156 -1.32 -4.09 14.36
CA ASP A 156 -0.01 -4.29 15.01
C ASP A 156 1.02 -4.80 13.98
N PRO A 157 2.28 -4.32 14.01
CA PRO A 157 3.31 -4.78 13.07
C PRO A 157 3.51 -6.30 13.04
N ASN A 158 3.25 -7.00 14.15
CA ASN A 158 3.38 -8.46 14.23
C ASN A 158 2.13 -9.20 13.76
N MET A 159 1.01 -8.50 13.53
CA MET A 159 -0.24 -9.09 13.06
C MET A 159 -0.09 -9.52 11.60
N ILE A 160 -0.56 -10.72 11.30
CA ILE A 160 -0.65 -11.23 9.93
C ILE A 160 -1.93 -10.68 9.30
N LEU A 161 -1.78 -9.94 8.20
CA LEU A 161 -2.87 -9.46 7.37
C LEU A 161 -3.51 -10.64 6.64
N THR A 162 -4.82 -10.58 6.47
CA THR A 162 -5.59 -11.59 5.74
C THR A 162 -5.41 -11.39 4.24
N GLY A 163 -5.13 -12.48 3.51
CA GLY A 163 -5.08 -12.45 2.05
C GLY A 163 -6.40 -11.99 1.43
N ALA A 164 -6.33 -11.24 0.33
CA ALA A 164 -7.47 -10.68 -0.42
C ALA A 164 -8.37 -9.67 0.34
N GLN A 165 -8.07 -9.35 1.59
CA GLN A 165 -8.72 -8.27 2.33
C GLN A 165 -8.16 -6.91 1.88
N THR A 166 -9.05 -5.92 1.75
CA THR A 166 -8.65 -4.53 1.57
C THR A 166 -8.29 -3.93 2.92
N TYR A 167 -7.16 -3.22 2.97
CA TYR A 167 -6.73 -2.46 4.13
C TYR A 167 -6.47 -1.00 3.74
N THR A 168 -6.52 -0.11 4.72
CA THR A 168 -6.18 1.29 4.52
C THR A 168 -4.76 1.54 5.02
N ILE A 169 -3.91 2.09 4.15
CA ILE A 169 -2.60 2.61 4.52
C ILE A 169 -2.76 4.10 4.80
N ASN A 170 -2.40 4.50 6.02
CA ASN A 170 -2.34 5.88 6.46
C ASN A 170 -0.88 6.32 6.55
N TYR A 171 -0.57 7.56 6.22
CA TYR A 171 0.80 8.08 6.26
C TYR A 171 0.86 9.57 6.56
N SER A 172 1.98 9.99 7.15
CA SER A 172 2.22 11.36 7.58
C SER A 172 3.24 12.09 6.71
N VAL A 173 2.85 13.27 6.24
CA VAL A 173 3.70 14.16 5.41
C VAL A 173 3.61 15.57 5.97
N LYS A 174 4.72 16.29 6.02
CA LYS A 174 4.74 17.69 6.42
C LYS A 174 4.90 18.56 5.17
N ASP A 175 4.12 19.65 5.09
CA ASP A 175 4.29 20.67 4.05
C ASP A 175 5.70 21.28 4.14
N ASN A 176 6.43 21.29 3.00
CA ASN A 176 7.84 21.65 2.92
C ASN A 176 8.75 20.79 3.83
N GLY A 177 8.32 19.56 4.07
CA GLY A 177 9.02 18.56 4.85
C GLY A 177 10.00 17.74 4.02
N ASP A 178 10.66 16.82 4.71
CA ASP A 178 11.61 15.89 4.11
C ASP A 178 10.96 14.90 3.14
N TYR A 179 9.65 14.66 3.34
CA TYR A 179 8.80 13.79 2.55
C TYR A 179 7.90 14.58 1.60
N ASP A 180 8.15 15.86 1.36
CA ASP A 180 7.45 16.65 0.35
C ASP A 180 8.30 16.76 -0.93
N ALA A 181 7.70 16.47 -2.09
CA ALA A 181 8.37 16.67 -3.38
C ALA A 181 8.18 18.09 -3.91
N ASN A 182 7.21 18.82 -3.37
CA ASN A 182 6.92 20.18 -3.78
C ASN A 182 7.40 21.14 -2.69
N ALA A 183 8.25 22.08 -3.06
CA ALA A 183 8.77 23.09 -2.11
C ALA A 183 7.82 24.31 -1.98
N ILE A 184 6.71 24.34 -2.72
CA ILE A 184 5.73 25.43 -2.65
C ILE A 184 4.91 25.28 -1.36
N LEU A 185 4.94 26.32 -0.52
CA LEU A 185 4.19 26.34 0.73
C LEU A 185 2.70 26.09 0.49
N GLY A 186 2.16 25.17 1.29
CA GLY A 186 0.77 24.75 1.26
C GLY A 186 0.43 23.87 0.07
N LYS A 187 1.40 23.22 -0.58
CA LYS A 187 1.14 22.26 -1.66
C LYS A 187 2.00 21.01 -1.50
N ILE A 188 1.36 19.87 -1.30
CA ILE A 188 2.00 18.56 -1.24
C ILE A 188 1.76 17.84 -2.56
N THR A 189 2.82 17.34 -3.20
CA THR A 189 2.73 16.52 -4.44
C THR A 189 3.44 15.20 -4.25
N ASP A 190 2.67 14.14 -4.04
CA ASP A 190 3.24 12.94 -3.44
C ASP A 190 2.94 11.62 -4.16
N PRO A 191 3.85 11.16 -5.04
CA PRO A 191 3.86 9.77 -5.46
C PRO A 191 4.33 8.86 -4.32
N VAL A 192 3.46 7.94 -3.89
CA VAL A 192 3.79 6.87 -2.94
C VAL A 192 3.46 5.49 -3.52
N VAL A 193 4.24 4.50 -3.12
CA VAL A 193 4.06 3.11 -3.55
C VAL A 193 4.25 2.15 -2.37
N PRO A 194 3.32 1.22 -2.13
CA PRO A 194 3.51 0.15 -1.16
C PRO A 194 4.37 -0.97 -1.74
N GLY A 195 5.14 -1.62 -0.88
CA GLY A 195 6.15 -2.57 -1.28
C GLY A 195 6.73 -3.39 -0.15
N THR A 196 7.76 -4.15 -0.47
CA THR A 196 8.60 -4.87 0.48
C THR A 196 10.06 -4.54 0.25
N SER A 197 10.81 -4.50 1.35
CA SER A 197 12.28 -4.51 1.35
C SER A 197 12.69 -5.59 2.33
N SER A 198 13.52 -6.53 1.89
CA SER A 198 14.08 -7.59 2.72
C SER A 198 14.86 -6.97 3.87
N SER A 199 14.26 -7.00 5.06
CA SER A 199 15.01 -7.23 6.28
C SER A 199 15.43 -8.68 6.23
N GLY A 200 16.72 -8.96 6.15
CA GLY A 200 17.25 -10.31 6.03
C GLY A 200 16.69 -11.25 7.10
N ASP A 201 15.73 -12.08 6.71
CA ASP A 201 15.47 -13.39 7.25
C ASP A 201 14.91 -14.24 6.10
N GLY A 202 15.77 -15.14 5.61
CA GLY A 202 15.53 -15.95 4.43
C GLY A 202 14.45 -16.99 4.67
N GLY A 203 13.23 -16.70 4.19
CA GLY A 203 12.25 -17.72 3.83
C GLY A 203 12.19 -17.83 2.31
N CYS A 204 12.95 -18.75 1.73
CA CYS A 204 12.96 -18.98 0.29
C CYS A 204 11.57 -19.45 -0.18
N VAL A 205 10.86 -18.59 -0.90
CA VAL A 205 9.66 -18.98 -1.65
C VAL A 205 10.09 -19.40 -3.05
N LEU A 206 9.89 -20.67 -3.39
CA LEU A 206 10.15 -21.23 -4.71
C LEU A 206 9.25 -20.54 -5.76
N SER A 207 9.80 -19.59 -6.51
CA SER A 207 9.18 -19.06 -7.72
C SER A 207 9.85 -19.72 -8.94
N PRO A 208 9.10 -20.41 -9.83
CA PRO A 208 9.68 -21.07 -11.01
C PRO A 208 10.37 -20.12 -12.00
N ASN A 209 10.15 -18.81 -11.84
CA ASN A 209 10.69 -17.76 -12.71
C ASN A 209 11.71 -16.85 -12.01
N GLY A 210 12.12 -17.18 -10.78
CA GLY A 210 13.18 -16.46 -10.07
C GLY A 210 14.55 -17.00 -10.48
N ASN A 211 15.53 -16.13 -10.66
CA ASN A 211 16.95 -16.47 -10.95
C ASN A 211 17.64 -17.17 -9.74
N GLY A 212 17.09 -18.29 -9.28
CA GLY A 212 17.58 -19.10 -8.17
C GLY A 212 18.25 -20.40 -8.65
N SER A 213 19.28 -20.29 -9.51
CA SER A 213 19.97 -21.47 -10.06
C SER A 213 20.79 -22.27 -9.04
N MET A 214 21.01 -21.77 -7.83
CA MET A 214 21.91 -22.40 -6.85
C MET A 214 21.20 -23.32 -5.85
N GLU A 215 19.93 -23.07 -5.50
CA GLU A 215 19.21 -23.87 -4.50
C GLU A 215 18.61 -25.17 -5.07
N LEU A 216 18.10 -25.12 -6.31
CA LEU A 216 17.64 -26.31 -7.03
C LEU A 216 18.77 -27.31 -7.31
N ALA A 217 19.99 -26.82 -7.56
CA ALA A 217 21.16 -27.67 -7.74
C ALA A 217 21.48 -28.46 -6.47
N GLY A 218 21.36 -27.84 -5.29
CA GLY A 218 21.59 -28.50 -4.00
C GLY A 218 20.65 -29.67 -3.75
N LEU A 219 19.35 -29.51 -4.06
CA LEU A 219 18.36 -30.58 -3.87
C LEU A 219 18.61 -31.78 -4.80
N PHE A 220 18.99 -31.53 -6.07
CA PHE A 220 19.37 -32.58 -7.00
C PHE A 220 20.64 -33.33 -6.58
N ILE A 221 21.63 -32.63 -6.03
CA ILE A 221 22.87 -33.25 -5.53
C ILE A 221 22.58 -34.12 -4.31
N VAL A 222 21.75 -33.67 -3.37
CA VAL A 222 21.36 -34.47 -2.19
C VAL A 222 20.56 -35.70 -2.61
N ALA A 223 19.65 -35.57 -3.56
CA ALA A 223 18.90 -36.70 -4.11
C ALA A 223 19.81 -37.70 -4.84
N LEU A 224 20.78 -37.23 -5.63
CA LEU A 224 21.78 -38.07 -6.29
C LEU A 224 22.68 -38.80 -5.28
N LEU A 225 23.17 -38.11 -4.24
CA LEU A 225 23.99 -38.73 -3.19
C LEU A 225 23.19 -39.77 -2.40
N ALA A 226 21.93 -39.48 -2.06
CA ALA A 226 21.06 -40.43 -1.39
C ALA A 226 20.72 -41.64 -2.28
N ALA A 227 20.55 -41.44 -3.58
CA ALA A 227 20.36 -42.52 -4.55
C ALA A 227 21.62 -43.38 -4.70
N LEU A 228 22.81 -42.76 -4.78
CA LEU A 228 24.10 -43.46 -4.86
C LEU A 228 24.37 -44.30 -3.60
N LEU A 229 24.02 -43.80 -2.41
CA LEU A 229 24.13 -44.54 -1.14
C LEU A 229 23.14 -45.73 -1.03
N ARG A 230 22.10 -45.77 -1.88
CA ARG A 230 21.15 -46.88 -1.97
C ARG A 230 21.53 -47.93 -3.01
N ILE A 231 22.57 -47.71 -3.82
CA ILE A 231 23.05 -48.71 -4.78
C ILE A 231 23.88 -49.78 -4.05
N PRO A 232 23.44 -51.05 -3.97
CA PRO A 232 24.13 -52.09 -3.21
C PRO A 232 25.54 -52.43 -3.74
N ALA A 233 25.89 -52.01 -4.96
CA ALA A 233 27.24 -52.18 -5.53
C ALA A 233 28.33 -51.37 -4.79
N LEU A 234 27.99 -50.26 -4.11
CA LEU A 234 28.96 -49.41 -3.38
C LEU A 234 29.20 -49.83 -1.93
N ARG A 235 28.38 -50.73 -1.36
CA ARG A 235 28.54 -51.22 0.03
C ARG A 235 29.74 -52.17 0.24
N LYS A 236 30.36 -52.69 -0.83
CA LYS A 236 31.42 -53.72 -0.72
C LYS A 236 32.86 -53.18 -0.63
N LYS A 237 33.09 -51.85 -0.56
CA LYS A 237 34.45 -51.28 -0.61
C LYS A 237 34.90 -50.45 0.59
N PHE A 238 34.16 -50.48 1.70
CA PHE A 238 34.64 -49.97 2.99
C PHE A 238 34.66 -51.10 4.01
N SER A 239 35.69 -51.93 3.93
CA SER A 239 36.18 -52.74 5.04
C SER A 239 37.68 -52.48 5.11
N PHE A 240 38.09 -51.67 6.09
CA PHE A 240 39.47 -51.51 6.49
C PHE A 240 39.51 -51.58 8.01
N ILE A 241 40.06 -52.71 8.48
CA ILE A 241 40.59 -53.08 9.80
C ILE A 241 39.59 -53.10 10.94
#